data_AF-A0A3G4VNP1-F1
#
_entry.id   AF-A0A3G4VNP1-F1
#
_cell.length_a   1.000
_cell.length_b   1.000
_cell.length_c   1.000
_cell.angle_alpha   90.00
_cell.angle_beta   90.00
_cell.angle_gamma   90.00
#
_symmetry.space_group_name_H-M   'P 1'
#
loop_
_entity.id
_entity.type
_entity.pdbx_description
1 polymer ?
#
loop_
_entity_poly.entity_id
_entity_poly.type
_entity_poly.pdbx_seq_one_letter_code
_entity_poly.pdbx_strand_id
1 'polypeptide(L)'
;MRKQGVPGPGQVWAECREKIRHLLLRGEVEAYADGQLSGAHRTRVAAHIACCWTCSGSLQLLQLIKASLRNSPRRTPASLASARIRRYAHQLTVPPAPAGPEH
;
A
#
# COMPACT_ATOMS: atom_id res chain seq x y z
N MET A 1 30.73 25.06 -21.85
CA MET A 1 30.11 25.02 -20.51
C MET A 1 28.83 25.83 -20.54
N ARG A 2 27.65 25.22 -20.39
CA ARG A 2 26.38 25.97 -20.32
C ARG A 2 26.26 26.59 -18.93
N LYS A 3 26.25 27.92 -18.85
CA LYS A 3 25.95 28.66 -17.61
C LYS A 3 24.46 28.42 -17.31
N GLN A 4 24.17 27.61 -16.29
CA GLN A 4 22.83 27.54 -15.73
C GLN A 4 22.58 28.87 -15.03
N GLY A 5 21.78 29.75 -15.65
CA GLY A 5 21.34 30.98 -15.03
C GLY A 5 20.50 30.66 -13.79
N VAL A 6 20.62 31.47 -12.73
CA VAL A 6 19.79 31.34 -11.54
C VAL A 6 18.33 31.53 -11.96
N PRO A 7 17.42 30.58 -11.65
CA PRO A 7 16.02 30.69 -12.06
C PRO A 7 15.40 31.93 -11.43
N GLY A 8 14.70 32.72 -12.25
CA GLY A 8 14.00 33.90 -11.78
C GLY A 8 12.88 33.53 -10.79
N PRO A 9 12.46 34.44 -9.90
CA PRO A 9 11.46 34.15 -8.86
C PRO A 9 10.17 33.51 -9.40
N GLY A 10 9.68 33.97 -10.57
CA GLY A 10 8.48 33.40 -11.20
C GLY A 10 8.62 31.96 -11.67
N GLN A 11 9.83 31.56 -12.08
CA GLN A 11 10.11 30.19 -12.51
C GLN A 11 10.15 29.23 -11.31
N VAL A 12 10.74 29.68 -10.20
CA VAL A 12 10.73 28.95 -8.92
C VAL A 12 9.29 28.74 -8.41
N TRP A 13 8.44 29.76 -8.48
CA TRP A 13 7.03 29.64 -8.08
C TRP A 13 6.23 28.65 -8.96
N ALA A 14 6.47 28.64 -10.28
CA ALA A 14 5.82 27.70 -11.19
C ALA A 14 6.21 26.24 -10.88
N GLU A 15 7.49 25.98 -10.62
CA GLU A 15 7.99 24.67 -10.21
C GLU A 15 7.42 24.22 -8.86
N CYS A 16 7.37 25.12 -7.88
CA CYS A 16 6.76 24.84 -6.57
C CYS A 16 5.28 24.49 -6.71
N ARG A 17 4.53 25.20 -7.54
CA ARG A 17 3.10 24.93 -7.79
C ARG A 17 2.89 23.57 -8.45
N GLU A 18 3.76 23.19 -9.38
CA GLU A 18 3.70 21.87 -10.03
C GLU A 18 3.98 20.75 -9.02
N LYS A 19 5.00 20.92 -8.18
CA LYS A 19 5.33 19.98 -7.11
C LYS A 19 4.16 19.82 -6.14
N ILE A 20 3.53 20.91 -5.71
CA ILE A 20 2.34 20.85 -4.83
C ILE A 20 1.19 20.12 -5.51
N ARG A 21 0.97 20.35 -6.81
CA ARG A 21 -0.08 19.64 -7.57
C ARG A 21 0.18 18.13 -7.57
N HIS A 22 1.42 17.70 -7.79
CA HIS A 22 1.79 16.28 -7.72
C HIS A 22 1.69 15.70 -6.30
N LEU A 23 1.97 16.48 -5.26
CA LEU A 23 1.79 16.05 -3.88
C LEU A 23 0.31 15.80 -3.53
N LEU A 24 -0.59 16.68 -3.97
CA LEU A 24 -2.03 16.49 -3.79
C LEU A 24 -2.54 15.29 -4.60
N LEU A 25 -2.10 15.18 -5.86
CA LEU A 25 -2.42 14.05 -6.73
C LEU A 25 -1.88 12.72 -6.22
N ARG A 26 -0.80 12.70 -5.44
CA ARG A 26 -0.26 11.47 -4.86
C ARG A 26 -1.31 10.74 -4.01
N GLY A 27 -2.04 11.45 -3.17
CA GLY A 27 -3.13 10.86 -2.37
C GLY A 27 -4.25 10.29 -3.24
N GLU A 28 -4.58 10.96 -4.33
CA GLU A 28 -5.57 10.49 -5.30
C GLU A 28 -5.08 9.26 -6.08
N VAL A 29 -3.80 9.20 -6.44
CA VAL A 29 -3.18 8.04 -7.11
C VAL A 29 -3.16 6.82 -6.18
N GLU A 30 -2.89 7.03 -4.89
CA GLU A 30 -2.97 5.98 -3.86
C GLU A 30 -4.39 5.44 -3.74
N ALA A 31 -5.38 6.32 -3.58
CA ALA A 31 -6.80 5.95 -3.54
C ALA A 31 -7.27 5.27 -4.85
N TYR A 32 -6.77 5.72 -6.01
CA TYR A 32 -7.04 5.08 -7.31
C TYR A 32 -6.47 3.65 -7.34
N ALA A 33 -5.23 3.47 -6.85
CA ALA A 33 -4.59 2.16 -6.78
C ALA A 33 -5.34 1.20 -5.83
N ASP A 34 -6.04 1.70 -4.82
CA ASP A 34 -6.88 0.92 -3.90
C ASP A 34 -8.32 0.69 -4.41
N GLY A 35 -8.68 1.27 -5.56
CA GLY A 35 -10.05 1.19 -6.08
C GLY A 35 -11.07 2.01 -5.28
N GLN A 36 -10.60 2.97 -4.48
CA GLN A 36 -11.45 3.79 -3.62
C GLN A 36 -12.10 4.98 -4.36
N LEU A 37 -11.63 5.28 -5.57
CA LEU A 37 -12.21 6.34 -6.40
C LEU A 37 -13.35 5.80 -7.27
N SER A 38 -14.41 6.57 -7.39
CA SER A 38 -15.58 6.25 -8.21
C SER A 38 -15.96 7.39 -9.17
N GLY A 39 -16.80 7.06 -10.16
CA GLY A 39 -17.40 8.02 -11.08
C GLY A 39 -16.41 8.95 -11.78
N ALA A 40 -16.80 10.22 -11.91
CA ALA A 40 -16.01 11.25 -12.60
C ALA A 40 -14.65 11.52 -11.95
N HIS A 41 -14.51 11.28 -10.66
CA HIS A 41 -13.25 11.49 -9.95
C HIS A 41 -12.21 10.43 -10.35
N ARG A 42 -12.61 9.16 -10.42
CA ARG A 42 -11.77 8.08 -10.97
C ARG A 42 -11.30 8.38 -12.39
N THR A 43 -12.21 8.86 -13.26
CA THR A 43 -11.89 9.18 -14.66
C THR A 43 -10.87 10.32 -14.77
N ARG A 44 -11.00 11.38 -13.97
CA ARG A 44 -10.05 12.50 -13.95
C ARG A 44 -8.65 12.05 -13.55
N VAL A 45 -8.54 11.24 -12.50
CA VAL A 45 -7.24 10.72 -12.03
C VAL A 45 -6.64 9.77 -13.06
N ALA A 46 -7.43 8.90 -13.69
CA ALA A 46 -6.97 8.04 -14.78
C ALA A 46 -6.42 8.84 -15.97
N ALA A 47 -7.11 9.91 -16.38
CA ALA A 47 -6.65 10.78 -17.46
C ALA A 47 -5.32 11.47 -17.12
N HIS A 48 -5.15 11.94 -15.88
CA HIS A 48 -3.88 12.51 -15.45
C HIS A 48 -2.73 11.49 -15.49
N ILE A 49 -2.97 10.29 -14.94
CA ILE A 49 -1.98 9.20 -14.91
C ILE A 49 -1.54 8.82 -16.33
N ALA A 50 -2.44 8.84 -17.31
CA ALA A 50 -2.12 8.54 -18.70
C ALA A 50 -1.14 9.55 -19.35
N CYS A 51 -1.07 10.78 -18.83
CA CYS A 51 -0.26 11.85 -19.40
C CYS A 51 0.94 12.27 -18.53
N CYS A 52 1.03 11.79 -17.28
CA CYS A 52 2.08 12.18 -16.34
C CYS A 52 2.97 10.99 -15.95
N TRP A 53 4.23 11.06 -16.35
CA TRP A 53 5.26 10.05 -16.03
C TRP A 53 5.46 9.84 -14.52
N THR A 54 5.45 10.90 -13.73
CA THR A 54 5.66 10.79 -12.27
C THR A 54 4.50 10.05 -11.59
N CYS A 55 3.26 10.35 -11.98
CA CYS A 55 2.08 9.73 -11.41
C CYS A 55 1.89 8.29 -11.94
N SER A 56 2.24 8.01 -13.19
CA SER A 56 2.24 6.65 -13.73
C SER A 56 3.27 5.76 -13.04
N GLY A 57 4.50 6.25 -12.84
CA GLY A 57 5.54 5.53 -12.09
C GLY A 57 5.13 5.26 -10.64
N SER A 58 4.49 6.24 -9.98
CA SER A 58 3.96 6.09 -8.63
C SER A 58 2.88 5.01 -8.56
N LEU A 59 1.93 5.01 -9.52
CA LEU A 59 0.90 3.97 -9.61
C LEU A 59 1.51 2.57 -9.80
N GLN A 60 2.48 2.44 -10.72
CA GLN A 60 3.15 1.17 -10.99
C GLN A 60 3.85 0.62 -9.74
N LEU A 61 4.57 1.48 -9.00
CA LEU A 61 5.21 1.10 -7.74
C LEU A 61 4.19 0.59 -6.71
N LEU A 62 3.08 1.31 -6.52
CA LEU A 62 2.01 0.90 -5.60
C LEU A 62 1.41 -0.46 -6.00
N GLN A 63 1.20 -0.69 -7.29
CA GLN A 63 0.68 -1.98 -7.79
C GLN A 63 1.66 -3.12 -7.53
N LEU A 64 2.96 -2.91 -7.74
CA LEU A 64 4.00 -3.90 -7.45
C LEU A 64 4.08 -4.23 -5.96
N ILE A 65 4.05 -3.22 -5.09
CA ILE A 65 4.01 -3.41 -3.64
C ILE A 65 2.77 -4.23 -3.25
N LYS A 66 1.59 -3.90 -3.77
CA LYS A 66 0.35 -4.64 -3.50
C LYS A 66 0.42 -6.09 -3.98
N ALA A 67 1.01 -6.34 -5.15
CA ALA A 67 1.20 -7.70 -5.66
C ALA A 67 2.15 -8.51 -4.77
N SER A 68 3.28 -7.91 -4.37
CA SER A 68 4.24 -8.52 -3.46
C SER A 68 3.61 -8.88 -2.10
N LEU A 69 2.83 -7.95 -1.54
CA LEU A 69 2.12 -8.19 -0.27
C LEU A 69 1.02 -9.26 -0.38
N ARG A 70 0.34 -9.37 -1.53
CA ARG A 70 -0.65 -10.44 -1.78
C ARG A 70 0.00 -11.83 -1.85
N ASN A 71 1.19 -11.91 -2.43
CA ASN A 71 1.92 -13.17 -2.60
C ASN A 71 2.81 -13.50 -1.38
N SER A 72 2.76 -12.70 -0.31
CA SER A 72 3.57 -12.93 0.87
C SER A 72 3.05 -14.14 1.66
N PRO A 73 3.89 -15.17 1.91
CA PRO A 73 3.48 -16.38 2.63
C PRO A 73 3.04 -16.12 4.08
N ARG A 74 3.35 -14.94 4.64
CA ARG A 74 2.91 -14.51 5.98
C ARG A 74 1.46 -14.03 6.02
N ARG A 75 0.81 -13.77 4.88
CA ARG A 75 -0.53 -13.17 4.83
C ARG A 75 -1.64 -14.20 4.64
N THR A 76 -1.32 -15.41 4.18
CA THR A 76 -2.29 -16.50 4.16
C THR A 76 -2.47 -16.98 5.60
N PRO A 77 -3.60 -16.71 6.26
CA PRO A 77 -3.85 -17.31 7.55
C PRO A 77 -3.69 -18.82 7.40
N ALA A 78 -3.09 -19.44 8.40
CA ALA A 78 -3.05 -20.88 8.50
C ALA A 78 -4.41 -21.47 8.12
N SER A 79 -4.41 -22.47 7.22
CA SER A 79 -5.65 -23.15 6.85
C SER A 79 -6.39 -23.58 8.13
N LEU A 80 -7.72 -23.47 8.13
CA LEU A 80 -8.52 -23.87 9.29
C LEU A 80 -8.19 -25.30 9.76
N ALA A 81 -7.91 -26.19 8.80
CA ALA A 81 -7.40 -27.53 9.06
C ALA A 81 -6.08 -27.53 9.85
N SER A 82 -5.07 -26.77 9.40
CA SER A 82 -3.79 -26.66 10.11
C SER A 82 -3.94 -26.03 11.51
N ALA A 83 -4.84 -25.06 11.67
CA ALA A 83 -5.12 -24.45 12.97
C ALA A 83 -5.78 -25.44 13.94
N ARG A 84 -6.71 -26.27 13.46
CA ARG A 84 -7.34 -27.34 14.25
C ARG A 84 -6.34 -28.41 14.68
N ILE A 85 -5.47 -28.87 13.77
CA ILE A 85 -4.43 -29.85 14.08
C ILE A 85 -3.49 -29.31 15.16
N ARG A 86 -3.00 -28.07 15.03
CA ARG A 86 -2.15 -27.46 16.06
C ARG A 86 -2.84 -27.34 17.41
N ARG A 87 -4.13 -26.98 17.44
CA ARG A 87 -4.91 -26.92 18.68
C ARG A 87 -5.04 -28.29 19.33
N TYR A 88 -5.35 -29.31 18.55
CA TYR A 88 -5.46 -30.69 19.04
C TYR A 88 -4.12 -31.21 19.57
N ALA A 89 -3.03 -31.01 18.81
CA ALA A 89 -1.68 -31.37 19.26
C ALA A 89 -1.31 -30.69 20.59
N HIS A 90 -1.62 -29.39 20.73
CA HIS A 90 -1.40 -28.67 21.98
C HIS A 90 -2.18 -29.29 23.15
N GLN A 91 -3.44 -29.68 22.93
CA GLN A 91 -4.26 -30.35 23.97
C GLN A 91 -3.68 -31.70 24.41
N LEU A 92 -3.02 -32.43 23.50
CA LEU A 92 -2.33 -33.68 23.84
C LEU A 92 -1.04 -33.45 24.64
N THR A 93 -0.38 -32.31 24.45
CA THR A 93 0.88 -31.98 25.13
C THR A 93 0.71 -31.25 26.45
N VAL A 94 -0.47 -30.68 26.72
CA VAL A 94 -0.77 -30.06 28.02
C VAL A 94 -1.03 -31.18 29.03
N PRO A 95 -0.19 -31.33 30.07
CA PRO A 95 -0.46 -32.30 31.12
C PRO A 95 -1.78 -31.94 31.83
N PRO A 96 -2.58 -32.94 32.26
CA PRO A 96 -3.78 -32.67 33.04
C PRO A 96 -3.41 -31.85 34.27
N ALA A 97 -4.21 -30.82 34.57
CA ALA A 97 -4.03 -30.02 35.78
C ALA A 97 -3.97 -30.96 36.99
N PRO A 98 -3.05 -30.75 37.95
CA PRO A 98 -2.98 -31.60 39.13
C PRO A 98 -4.35 -31.59 39.82
N ALA A 99 -4.88 -32.78 40.08
CA ALA A 99 -6.12 -32.94 40.83
C ALA A 99 -5.98 -32.13 42.14
N GLY A 100 -6.89 -31.16 42.33
CA GLY A 100 -6.91 -30.36 43.55
C GLY A 100 -7.13 -31.28 44.76
N PRO A 101 -6.62 -30.89 45.95
CA PRO A 101 -6.60 -31.75 47.11
C PRO A 101 -8.01 -32.16 47.53
N GLU A 102 -8.17 -33.47 47.68
CA GLU A 102 -9.39 -34.15 48.13
C GLU A 102 -9.45 -34.02 49.66
N HIS A 103 -10.51 -33.39 50.17
CA HIS A 103 -10.74 -33.16 51.60
C HIS A 103 -11.33 -34.39 52.30
#